data_AF-A0A2V8W8M7-F1
#
_entry.id   AF-A0A2V8W8M7-F1
#
_cell.length_a   1.000
_cell.length_b   1.000
_cell.length_c   1.000
_cell.angle_alpha   90.00
_cell.angle_beta   90.00
_cell.angle_gamma   90.00
#
_symmetry.space_group_name_H-M   'P 1'
#
loop_
_entity.id
_entity.type
_entity.pdbx_description
1 polymer ?
#
loop_
_entity_poly.entity_id
_entity_poly.type
_entity_poly.pdbx_seq_one_letter_code
_entity_poly.pdbx_strand_id
1 'polypeptide(L)'
;MKLVSVNTGMPREVSWHGRMVTTAIFKEPATGRVALRKLNLDGDRQADLRVHGGEHKAVYCYSLAHYDSWKRELPGRELPMGMFGENFTIGDGGPGLPEESIYLGDRFSVGTAEVTVTQPRLPCYKLGVRFGYDDMVKKFLASGRTGFYAAVLREGEVGAGDEMKVIAQEANAVAVSEITHLYVVKRYGEAEIRAVRRALRVEELPESWKEYFRERLRQAGQIN
;
A
#
# COMPACT_ATOMS: atom_id res chain seq x y z
N MET A 1 -11.91 -4.36 10.73
CA MET A 1 -10.68 -5.19 10.54
C MET A 1 -9.83 -5.08 11.81
N LYS A 2 -8.87 -5.98 12.05
CA LYS A 2 -7.96 -5.90 13.21
C LYS A 2 -6.55 -5.59 12.76
N LEU A 3 -5.82 -4.75 13.49
CA LEU A 3 -4.39 -4.54 13.28
C LEU A 3 -3.62 -5.72 13.91
N VAL A 4 -3.13 -6.63 13.07
CA VAL A 4 -2.48 -7.87 13.51
C VAL A 4 -1.04 -7.61 13.93
N SER A 5 -0.33 -6.77 13.19
CA SER A 5 1.05 -6.37 13.48
C SER A 5 1.30 -4.93 13.08
N VAL A 6 2.09 -4.23 13.88
CA VAL A 6 2.70 -2.95 13.53
C VAL A 6 4.18 -3.23 13.28
N ASN A 7 4.65 -3.01 12.06
CA ASN A 7 6.02 -3.28 11.67
C ASN A 7 6.74 -1.96 11.34
N THR A 8 7.97 -1.85 11.83
CA THR A 8 8.83 -0.69 11.63
C THR A 8 10.21 -1.14 11.16
N GLY A 9 10.94 -0.26 10.48
CA GLY A 9 12.29 -0.54 10.04
C GLY A 9 13.05 0.73 9.70
N MET A 10 14.34 0.73 10.04
CA MET A 10 15.26 1.77 9.65
C MET A 10 15.99 1.40 8.33
N PRO A 11 16.31 2.38 7.47
CA PRO A 11 17.12 2.13 6.30
C PRO A 11 18.43 1.44 6.67
N ARG A 12 18.77 0.39 5.91
CA ARG A 12 20.04 -0.32 6.01
C ARG A 12 20.61 -0.58 4.64
N GLU A 13 21.91 -0.81 4.59
CA GLU A 13 22.59 -1.21 3.38
C GLU A 13 22.61 -2.73 3.23
N VAL A 14 22.34 -3.21 2.02
CA VAL A 14 22.40 -4.64 1.67
C VAL A 14 23.09 -4.82 0.33
N SER A 15 23.81 -5.95 0.17
CA SER A 15 24.39 -6.31 -1.12
C SER A 15 23.34 -6.95 -2.02
N TRP A 16 23.20 -6.44 -3.24
CA TRP A 16 22.32 -6.99 -4.29
C TRP A 16 23.03 -6.94 -5.63
N HIS A 17 23.22 -8.11 -6.27
CA HIS A 17 23.96 -8.23 -7.53
C HIS A 17 25.33 -7.53 -7.53
N GLY A 18 26.06 -7.66 -6.41
CA GLY A 18 27.39 -7.06 -6.23
C GLY A 18 27.38 -5.54 -5.99
N ARG A 19 26.22 -4.92 -5.77
CA ARG A 19 26.09 -3.48 -5.46
C ARG A 19 25.46 -3.27 -4.08
N MET A 20 25.90 -2.22 -3.39
CA MET A 20 25.26 -1.79 -2.15
C MET A 20 23.96 -1.05 -2.45
N VAL A 21 22.89 -1.45 -1.78
CA VAL A 21 21.55 -0.87 -1.89
C VAL A 21 21.08 -0.43 -0.52
N THR A 22 20.76 0.86 -0.37
CA THR A 22 20.08 1.37 0.83
C THR A 22 18.57 1.12 0.73
N THR A 23 18.01 0.43 1.71
CA THR A 23 16.58 0.07 1.72
C THR A 23 16.02 -0.03 3.12
N ALA A 24 14.74 0.33 3.27
CA ALA A 24 13.96 0.20 4.51
C ALA A 24 12.86 -0.88 4.38
N ILE A 25 12.96 -1.76 3.38
CA ILE A 25 11.97 -2.82 3.16
C ILE A 25 12.01 -3.92 4.22
N PHE A 26 13.11 -3.99 4.97
CA PHE A 26 13.27 -4.91 6.08
C PHE A 26 12.60 -4.30 7.32
N LYS A 27 11.31 -4.59 7.47
CA LYS A 27 10.54 -4.23 8.66
C LYS A 27 10.36 -5.43 9.56
N GLU A 28 10.26 -5.16 10.84
CA GLU A 28 10.07 -6.14 11.90
C GLU A 28 8.92 -5.69 12.81
N PRO A 29 8.18 -6.62 13.42
CA PRO A 29 7.14 -6.28 14.39
C PRO A 29 7.69 -5.43 15.54
N ALA A 30 7.09 -4.26 15.76
CA ALA A 30 7.39 -3.40 16.88
C ALA A 30 6.78 -3.95 18.18
N THR A 31 7.46 -3.72 19.30
CA THR A 31 6.96 -4.09 20.63
C THR A 31 6.14 -2.96 21.23
N GLY A 32 4.92 -3.26 21.67
CA GLY A 32 4.05 -2.28 22.34
C GLY A 32 3.34 -1.33 21.38
N ARG A 33 2.87 -0.19 21.91
CA ARG A 33 2.24 0.86 21.13
C ARG A 33 3.29 1.75 20.48
N VAL A 34 2.98 2.22 19.26
CA VAL A 34 3.86 3.05 18.45
C VAL A 34 3.11 4.32 18.07
N ALA A 35 3.77 5.47 18.17
CA ALA A 35 3.19 6.73 17.73
C ALA A 35 3.12 6.75 16.20
N LEU A 36 1.93 7.02 15.67
CA LEU A 36 1.68 7.27 14.26
C LEU A 36 1.66 8.79 14.03
N ARG A 37 2.72 9.28 13.38
CA ARG A 37 2.92 10.68 13.02
C ARG A 37 2.47 10.94 11.60
N LYS A 38 2.36 12.23 11.23
CA LYS A 38 1.91 12.68 9.91
C LYS A 38 2.62 11.98 8.74
N LEU A 39 3.91 11.70 8.88
CA LEU A 39 4.75 11.14 7.83
C LEU A 39 5.08 9.65 8.01
N ASN A 40 5.10 9.14 9.23
CA ASN A 40 5.45 7.74 9.50
C ASN A 40 5.14 7.31 10.93
N LEU A 41 5.40 6.03 11.23
CA LEU A 41 5.49 5.52 12.60
C LEU A 41 6.84 5.90 13.25
N ASP A 42 6.83 6.16 14.56
CA ASP A 42 8.06 6.25 15.34
C ASP A 42 8.86 4.94 15.23
N GLY A 43 10.16 5.03 14.96
CA GLY A 43 11.03 3.88 14.69
C GLY A 43 11.02 3.38 13.24
N ASP A 44 10.16 3.93 12.37
CA ASP A 44 10.18 3.65 10.94
C ASP A 44 10.75 4.82 10.13
N ARG A 45 11.55 4.52 9.11
CA ARG A 45 12.03 5.56 8.18
C ARG A 45 12.11 5.01 6.76
N GLN A 46 11.73 5.83 5.80
CA GLN A 46 11.84 5.49 4.39
C GLN A 46 13.22 5.84 3.83
N ALA A 47 13.78 4.97 3.01
CA ALA A 47 15.13 5.12 2.47
C ALA A 47 15.23 6.14 1.31
N ASP A 48 14.14 6.42 0.59
CA ASP A 48 14.11 7.40 -0.51
C ASP A 48 12.79 8.16 -0.49
N LEU A 49 12.81 9.37 0.08
CA LEU A 49 11.64 10.24 0.25
C LEU A 49 11.05 10.77 -1.08
N ARG A 50 11.77 10.67 -2.20
CA ARG A 50 11.27 11.11 -3.52
C ARG A 50 10.24 10.13 -4.10
N VAL A 51 10.40 8.85 -3.78
CA VAL A 51 9.61 7.75 -4.37
C VAL A 51 8.74 7.08 -3.30
N HIS A 52 9.29 6.89 -2.11
CA HIS A 52 8.66 6.22 -0.98
C HIS A 52 8.46 7.24 0.13
N GLY A 53 7.20 7.46 0.51
CA GLY A 53 6.88 8.41 1.57
C GLY A 53 6.05 9.59 1.18
N GLY A 54 6.15 10.59 2.05
CA GLY A 54 5.30 11.77 2.04
C GLY A 54 3.98 11.50 2.75
N GLU A 55 3.22 12.58 2.92
CA GLU A 55 1.95 12.56 3.67
C GLU A 55 0.95 11.55 3.11
N HIS A 56 1.01 11.27 1.81
CA HIS A 56 0.13 10.29 1.16
C HIS A 56 0.58 8.83 1.32
N LYS A 57 1.74 8.55 1.90
CA LYS A 57 2.29 7.19 2.06
C LYS A 57 2.85 6.97 3.46
N ALA A 58 2.17 7.50 4.46
CA ALA A 58 2.61 7.46 5.86
C ALA A 58 2.66 6.04 6.40
N VAL A 59 1.66 5.20 6.10
CA VAL A 59 1.66 3.77 6.44
C VAL A 59 1.26 2.93 5.25
N TYR A 60 1.95 1.80 5.07
CA TYR A 60 1.59 0.77 4.12
C TYR A 60 0.82 -0.36 4.81
N CYS A 61 -0.39 -0.67 4.34
CA CYS A 61 -1.25 -1.72 4.84
C CYS A 61 -1.21 -2.95 3.92
N TYR A 62 -1.06 -4.14 4.51
CA TYR A 62 -1.06 -5.42 3.78
C TYR A 62 -1.89 -6.47 4.52
N SER A 63 -2.67 -7.25 3.78
CA SER A 63 -3.59 -8.22 4.35
C SER A 63 -2.90 -9.50 4.82
N LEU A 64 -3.37 -10.03 5.95
CA LEU A 64 -2.97 -11.34 6.46
C LEU A 64 -3.39 -12.49 5.52
N ALA A 65 -4.57 -12.43 4.88
CA ALA A 65 -4.97 -13.42 3.87
C ALA A 65 -3.97 -13.54 2.70
N HIS A 66 -3.28 -12.44 2.37
CA HIS A 66 -2.25 -12.46 1.32
C HIS A 66 -1.05 -13.29 1.76
N TYR A 67 -0.64 -13.21 3.03
CA TYR A 67 0.42 -14.07 3.57
C TYR A 67 0.10 -15.54 3.39
N ASP A 68 -1.14 -15.96 3.67
CA ASP A 68 -1.54 -17.36 3.53
C ASP A 68 -1.55 -17.83 2.08
N SER A 69 -1.88 -16.95 1.15
CA SER A 69 -1.81 -17.24 -0.28
C SER A 69 -0.35 -17.33 -0.75
N TRP A 70 0.51 -16.41 -0.31
CA TRP A 70 1.94 -16.44 -0.64
C TRP A 70 2.67 -17.65 -0.05
N LYS A 71 2.30 -18.12 1.15
CA LYS A 71 2.87 -19.37 1.72
C LYS A 71 2.63 -20.58 0.81
N ARG A 72 1.48 -20.64 0.13
CA ARG A 72 1.16 -21.72 -0.82
C ARG A 72 1.95 -21.59 -2.12
N GLU A 73 2.14 -20.36 -2.60
CA GLU A 73 2.87 -20.08 -3.84
C GLU A 73 4.40 -20.10 -3.69
N LEU A 74 4.90 -19.92 -2.47
CA LEU A 74 6.31 -19.90 -2.11
C LEU A 74 6.59 -20.94 -1.01
N PRO A 75 6.39 -22.24 -1.29
CA PRO A 75 6.52 -23.29 -0.29
C PRO A 75 7.94 -23.33 0.30
N GLY A 76 8.02 -23.56 1.61
CA GLY A 76 9.28 -23.66 2.36
C GLY A 76 9.94 -22.31 2.67
N ARG A 77 9.30 -21.19 2.32
CA ARG A 77 9.80 -19.85 2.66
C ARG A 77 9.12 -19.29 3.90
N GLU A 78 9.94 -18.75 4.81
CA GLU A 78 9.44 -17.95 5.91
C GLU A 78 8.94 -16.59 5.40
N LEU A 79 7.73 -16.24 5.83
CA LEU A 79 7.09 -14.95 5.53
C LEU A 79 6.68 -14.30 6.85
N PRO A 80 7.64 -13.72 7.61
CA PRO A 80 7.34 -13.00 8.85
C PRO A 80 6.53 -11.72 8.56
N MET A 81 5.80 -11.21 9.54
CA MET A 81 5.09 -9.93 9.38
C MET A 81 6.10 -8.81 9.08
N GLY A 82 5.76 -7.91 8.16
CA GLY A 82 6.69 -6.94 7.57
C GLY A 82 7.47 -7.45 6.36
N MET A 83 7.28 -8.71 5.91
CA MET A 83 8.01 -9.28 4.78
C MET A 83 7.80 -8.51 3.46
N PHE A 84 6.63 -7.89 3.28
CA PHE A 84 6.33 -7.08 2.10
C PHE A 84 6.71 -5.60 2.30
N GLY A 85 7.28 -5.26 3.46
CA GLY A 85 7.64 -3.91 3.87
C GLY A 85 6.47 -3.09 4.42
N GLU A 86 5.36 -3.76 4.77
CA GLU A 86 4.17 -3.11 5.32
C GLU A 86 4.37 -2.62 6.74
N ASN A 87 3.77 -1.47 7.05
CA ASN A 87 3.67 -0.98 8.41
C ASN A 87 2.54 -1.68 9.16
N PHE A 88 1.40 -1.87 8.52
CA PHE A 88 0.23 -2.51 9.12
C PHE A 88 -0.06 -3.82 8.43
N THR A 89 0.15 -4.92 9.17
CA THR A 89 -0.47 -6.18 8.78
C THR A 89 -1.90 -6.15 9.30
N ILE A 90 -2.87 -6.14 8.39
CA ILE A 90 -4.29 -6.08 8.74
C ILE A 90 -4.93 -7.46 8.61
N GLY A 91 -5.71 -7.83 9.62
CA GLY A 91 -6.54 -9.02 9.60
C GLY A 91 -7.74 -8.83 8.67
N ASP A 92 -8.34 -9.94 8.30
CA ASP A 92 -9.35 -9.98 7.25
C ASP A 92 -10.63 -9.25 7.69
N GLY A 93 -11.22 -8.51 6.74
CA GLY A 93 -12.47 -7.76 6.93
C GLY A 93 -13.72 -8.49 6.41
N GLY A 94 -13.53 -9.67 5.83
CA GLY A 94 -14.55 -10.42 5.10
C GLY A 94 -13.93 -11.27 3.99
N PRO A 95 -14.75 -11.99 3.21
CA PRO A 95 -14.28 -12.75 2.05
C PRO A 95 -13.85 -11.81 0.90
N GLY A 96 -12.91 -12.28 0.08
CA GLY A 96 -12.40 -11.53 -1.08
C GLY A 96 -11.09 -10.79 -0.82
N LEU A 97 -10.57 -10.08 -1.82
CA LEU A 97 -9.38 -9.26 -1.67
C LEU A 97 -9.77 -7.93 -0.99
N PRO A 98 -9.07 -7.50 0.07
CA PRO A 98 -9.32 -6.20 0.67
C PRO A 98 -9.22 -5.04 -0.33
N GLU A 99 -8.35 -5.15 -1.33
CA GLU A 99 -8.19 -4.14 -2.38
C GLU A 99 -9.44 -3.95 -3.26
N GLU A 100 -10.37 -4.90 -3.28
CA GLU A 100 -11.63 -4.81 -4.03
C GLU A 100 -12.76 -4.16 -3.22
N SER A 101 -12.59 -4.06 -1.89
CA SER A 101 -13.62 -3.59 -0.95
C SER A 101 -13.18 -2.39 -0.11
N ILE A 102 -11.94 -1.97 -0.27
CA ILE A 102 -11.37 -0.74 0.30
C ILE A 102 -11.21 0.27 -0.82
N TYR A 103 -11.77 1.45 -0.61
CA TYR A 103 -11.84 2.51 -1.61
C TYR A 103 -10.86 3.63 -1.29
N LEU A 104 -10.36 4.31 -2.33
CA LEU A 104 -9.60 5.54 -2.13
C LEU A 104 -10.44 6.57 -1.37
N GLY A 105 -9.84 7.24 -0.39
CA GLY A 105 -10.52 8.21 0.47
C GLY A 105 -11.22 7.58 1.69
N ASP A 106 -11.39 6.25 1.74
CA ASP A 106 -11.95 5.58 2.91
C ASP A 106 -11.16 5.97 4.17
N ARG A 107 -11.89 6.28 5.24
CA ARG A 107 -11.31 6.74 6.51
C ARG A 107 -11.48 5.67 7.57
N PHE A 108 -10.41 5.43 8.31
CA PHE A 108 -10.38 4.47 9.37
C PHE A 108 -9.89 5.09 10.67
N SER A 109 -10.53 4.75 11.78
CA SER A 109 -9.92 4.89 13.11
C SER A 109 -9.12 3.63 13.45
N VAL A 110 -7.98 3.82 14.11
CA VAL A 110 -7.11 2.74 14.58
C VAL A 110 -6.33 3.20 15.80
N GLY A 111 -6.50 2.52 16.93
CA GLY A 111 -6.00 3.00 18.21
C GLY A 111 -6.58 4.38 18.54
N THR A 112 -5.73 5.39 18.71
CA THR A 112 -6.14 6.80 18.89
C THR A 112 -5.95 7.65 17.63
N ALA A 113 -5.51 7.04 16.52
CA ALA A 113 -5.23 7.72 15.26
C ALA A 113 -6.38 7.57 14.26
N GLU A 114 -6.39 8.44 13.25
CA GLU A 114 -7.26 8.35 12.08
C GLU A 114 -6.43 8.42 10.80
N VAL A 115 -6.75 7.56 9.84
CA VAL A 115 -6.05 7.45 8.56
C VAL A 115 -7.02 7.44 7.39
N THR A 116 -6.57 7.84 6.20
CA THR A 116 -7.33 7.76 4.95
C THR A 116 -6.55 7.04 3.86
N VAL A 117 -7.22 6.20 3.07
CA VAL A 117 -6.62 5.43 1.98
C VAL A 117 -6.30 6.36 0.80
N THR A 118 -5.09 6.29 0.27
CA THR A 118 -4.62 7.24 -0.75
C THR A 118 -4.32 6.61 -2.10
N GLN A 119 -3.67 5.45 -2.11
CA GLN A 119 -3.21 4.80 -3.33
C GLN A 119 -2.77 3.35 -3.10
N PRO A 120 -2.76 2.50 -4.14
CA PRO A 120 -2.15 1.17 -4.05
C PRO A 120 -0.63 1.26 -3.84
N ARG A 121 -0.05 0.15 -3.38
CA ARG A 121 1.41 -0.06 -3.38
C ARG A 121 1.84 -0.78 -4.65
N LEU A 122 2.33 -0.03 -5.62
CA LEU A 122 3.01 -0.61 -6.79
C LEU A 122 4.39 -1.15 -6.38
N PRO A 123 4.80 -2.37 -6.76
CA PRO A 123 6.07 -2.95 -6.32
C PRO A 123 7.27 -2.26 -6.95
N CYS A 124 8.43 -2.33 -6.29
CA CYS A 124 9.71 -1.86 -6.82
C CYS A 124 10.80 -2.91 -6.61
N TYR A 125 11.98 -2.74 -7.22
CA TYR A 125 13.07 -3.72 -7.17
C TYR A 125 13.51 -4.10 -5.74
N LYS A 126 13.31 -3.22 -4.75
CA LYS A 126 13.58 -3.51 -3.33
C LYS A 126 12.80 -4.71 -2.80
N LEU A 127 11.62 -5.02 -3.37
CA LEU A 127 10.89 -6.25 -3.07
C LEU A 127 11.68 -7.49 -3.52
N GLY A 128 12.26 -7.44 -4.72
CA GLY A 128 13.18 -8.48 -5.20
C GLY A 128 14.39 -8.64 -4.28
N VAL A 129 14.96 -7.53 -3.78
CA VAL A 129 16.04 -7.55 -2.78
C VAL A 129 15.61 -8.25 -1.49
N ARG A 130 14.42 -7.94 -0.95
CA ARG A 130 13.89 -8.55 0.28
C ARG A 130 13.69 -10.05 0.14
N PHE A 131 13.21 -10.48 -1.03
CA PHE A 131 12.99 -11.89 -1.34
C PHE A 131 14.24 -12.57 -1.92
N GLY A 132 15.33 -11.86 -2.19
CA GLY A 132 16.48 -12.43 -2.90
C GLY A 132 16.11 -13.05 -4.25
N TYR A 133 15.07 -12.56 -4.93
CA TYR A 133 14.56 -13.10 -6.19
C TYR A 133 13.90 -12.03 -7.06
N ASP A 134 14.48 -11.73 -8.22
CA ASP A 134 14.06 -10.61 -9.09
C ASP A 134 12.61 -10.71 -9.57
N ASP A 135 12.15 -11.91 -9.96
CA ASP A 135 10.78 -12.06 -10.50
C ASP A 135 9.69 -11.87 -9.45
N MET A 136 10.03 -11.75 -8.17
CA MET A 136 9.06 -11.44 -7.12
C MET A 136 8.29 -10.16 -7.43
N VAL A 137 8.92 -9.17 -8.05
CA VAL A 137 8.26 -7.91 -8.46
C VAL A 137 7.12 -8.17 -9.44
N LYS A 138 7.37 -9.00 -10.46
CA LYS A 138 6.36 -9.35 -11.48
C LYS A 138 5.25 -10.20 -10.88
N LYS A 139 5.59 -11.21 -10.08
CA LYS A 139 4.63 -12.07 -9.39
C LYS A 139 3.72 -11.26 -8.47
N PHE A 140 4.29 -10.35 -7.69
CA PHE A 140 3.54 -9.48 -6.80
C PHE A 140 2.53 -8.62 -7.56
N LEU A 141 2.98 -7.92 -8.62
CA LEU A 141 2.10 -7.08 -9.43
C LEU A 141 0.99 -7.91 -10.12
N ALA A 142 1.34 -9.05 -10.70
CA ALA A 142 0.40 -9.93 -11.39
C ALA A 142 -0.67 -10.51 -10.45
N SER A 143 -0.35 -10.67 -9.16
CA SER A 143 -1.29 -11.20 -8.18
C SER A 143 -2.41 -10.23 -7.79
N GLY A 144 -2.26 -8.93 -8.05
CA GLY A 144 -3.21 -7.89 -7.61
C GLY A 144 -3.24 -7.64 -6.09
N ARG A 145 -2.57 -8.49 -5.30
CA ARG A 145 -2.41 -8.39 -3.84
C ARG A 145 -1.40 -7.31 -3.49
N THR A 146 -1.70 -6.05 -3.81
CA THR A 146 -0.77 -4.94 -3.66
C THR A 146 -0.79 -4.34 -2.26
N GLY A 147 -1.88 -4.49 -1.52
CA GLY A 147 -2.20 -3.63 -0.39
C GLY A 147 -2.36 -2.16 -0.83
N PHE A 148 -2.32 -1.26 0.15
CA PHE A 148 -2.56 0.16 -0.05
C PHE A 148 -1.82 1.01 0.97
N TYR A 149 -1.54 2.24 0.59
CA TYR A 149 -1.05 3.27 1.50
C TYR A 149 -2.20 4.04 2.13
N ALA A 150 -1.95 4.55 3.33
CA ALA A 150 -2.80 5.52 3.98
C ALA A 150 -2.01 6.75 4.46
N ALA A 151 -2.67 7.90 4.38
CA ALA A 151 -2.24 9.16 4.99
C ALA A 151 -2.81 9.28 6.39
N VAL A 152 -2.12 10.03 7.26
CA VAL A 152 -2.59 10.32 8.62
C VAL A 152 -3.45 11.57 8.62
N LEU A 153 -4.69 11.43 9.07
CA LEU A 153 -5.65 12.51 9.31
C LEU A 153 -5.52 13.06 10.73
N ARG A 154 -5.38 12.16 11.72
CA ARG A 154 -5.15 12.47 13.12
C ARG A 154 -4.00 11.62 13.64
N GLU A 155 -2.94 12.26 14.13
CA GLU A 155 -1.85 11.55 14.82
C GLU A 155 -2.35 10.88 16.09
N GLY A 156 -1.70 9.79 16.49
CA GLY A 156 -2.07 9.05 17.69
C GLY A 156 -1.13 7.90 17.94
N GLU A 157 -1.59 6.92 18.71
CA GLU A 157 -0.85 5.70 19.00
C GLU A 157 -1.61 4.50 18.47
N VAL A 158 -0.88 3.56 17.88
CA VAL A 158 -1.39 2.32 17.32
C VAL A 158 -0.63 1.14 17.88
N GLY A 159 -1.28 -0.01 18.00
CA GLY A 159 -0.63 -1.24 18.44
C GLY A 159 -1.28 -2.48 17.84
N ALA A 160 -0.52 -3.57 17.79
CA ALA A 160 -1.08 -4.88 17.50
C ALA A 160 -2.23 -5.17 18.47
N GLY A 161 -3.37 -5.62 17.94
CA GLY A 161 -4.59 -5.79 18.71
C GLY A 161 -5.67 -4.75 18.43
N ASP A 162 -5.29 -3.55 17.99
CA ASP A 162 -6.24 -2.46 17.76
C ASP A 162 -7.26 -2.81 16.67
N GLU A 163 -8.49 -2.37 16.88
CA GLU A 163 -9.51 -2.46 15.85
C GLU A 163 -9.34 -1.33 14.85
N MET A 164 -9.37 -1.66 13.57
CA MET A 164 -9.40 -0.73 12.45
C MET A 164 -10.84 -0.64 11.94
N LYS A 165 -11.51 0.46 12.29
CA LYS A 165 -12.95 0.69 12.02
C LYS A 165 -13.12 1.69 10.88
N VAL A 166 -14.00 1.38 9.94
CA VAL A 166 -14.44 2.35 8.94
C VAL A 166 -15.22 3.44 9.66
N ILE A 167 -14.80 4.69 9.51
CA ILE A 167 -15.49 5.87 10.08
C ILE A 167 -16.13 6.75 8.99
N ALA A 168 -15.65 6.65 7.75
CA ALA A 168 -16.29 7.23 6.58
C ALA A 168 -15.89 6.43 5.34
N GLN A 169 -16.81 6.29 4.39
CA GLN A 169 -16.55 5.72 3.07
C GLN A 169 -16.63 6.81 2.01
N GLU A 170 -15.75 6.75 1.01
CA GLU A 170 -15.71 7.73 -0.07
C GLU A 170 -16.83 7.46 -1.11
N ALA A 171 -17.50 8.53 -1.56
CA ALA A 171 -18.73 8.42 -2.34
C ALA A 171 -18.53 7.96 -3.79
N ASN A 172 -17.36 8.22 -4.39
CA ASN A 172 -17.04 7.74 -5.73
C ASN A 172 -16.69 6.25 -5.75
N ALA A 173 -16.44 5.63 -4.58
CA ALA A 173 -16.24 4.19 -4.39
C ALA A 173 -15.21 3.60 -5.38
N VAL A 174 -14.07 4.27 -5.51
CA VAL A 174 -12.98 3.83 -6.40
C VAL A 174 -12.09 2.84 -5.65
N ALA A 175 -12.22 1.55 -5.96
CA ALA A 175 -11.50 0.49 -5.27
C ALA A 175 -9.99 0.61 -5.49
N VAL A 176 -9.19 0.22 -4.49
CA VAL A 176 -7.72 0.16 -4.63
C VAL A 176 -7.31 -0.71 -5.83
N SER A 177 -8.00 -1.83 -6.04
CA SER A 177 -7.76 -2.75 -7.15
C SER A 177 -8.03 -2.09 -8.51
N GLU A 178 -8.98 -1.15 -8.60
CA GLU A 178 -9.29 -0.42 -9.83
C GLU A 178 -8.12 0.48 -10.26
N ILE A 179 -7.45 1.14 -9.31
CA ILE A 179 -6.27 1.95 -9.59
C ILE A 179 -5.10 1.07 -10.08
N THR A 180 -4.90 -0.08 -9.44
CA THR A 180 -3.88 -1.05 -9.89
C THR A 180 -4.20 -1.56 -11.30
N HIS A 181 -5.46 -1.88 -11.60
CA HIS A 181 -5.91 -2.29 -12.94
C HIS A 181 -5.62 -1.21 -13.98
N LEU A 182 -6.03 0.04 -13.72
CA LEU A 182 -5.79 1.18 -14.61
C LEU A 182 -4.30 1.42 -14.90
N TYR A 183 -3.44 1.15 -13.91
CA TYR A 183 -2.00 1.24 -14.09
C TYR A 183 -1.44 0.15 -15.03
N VAL A 184 -1.93 -1.09 -14.94
CA VAL A 184 -1.37 -2.23 -15.69
C VAL A 184 -1.95 -2.39 -17.10
N VAL A 185 -3.20 -1.95 -17.34
CA VAL A 185 -3.82 -2.07 -18.66
C VAL A 185 -3.13 -1.17 -19.67
N LYS A 186 -2.87 -1.70 -20.87
CA LYS A 186 -2.12 -0.99 -21.92
C LYS A 186 -2.96 0.04 -22.68
N ARG A 187 -4.28 -0.15 -22.76
CA ARG A 187 -5.20 0.72 -23.48
C ARG A 187 -6.45 0.92 -22.63
N TYR A 188 -7.02 2.11 -22.72
CA TYR A 188 -8.27 2.42 -22.03
C TYR A 188 -9.44 2.29 -23.00
N GLY A 189 -10.37 1.39 -22.67
CA GLY A 189 -11.70 1.38 -23.25
C GLY A 189 -12.64 2.29 -22.46
N GLU A 190 -13.92 2.26 -22.80
CA GLU A 190 -14.92 3.10 -22.12
C GLU A 190 -15.01 2.84 -20.62
N ALA A 191 -14.84 1.58 -20.19
CA ALA A 191 -14.86 1.19 -18.78
C ALA A 191 -13.71 1.85 -18.02
N GLU A 192 -12.48 1.75 -18.53
CA GLU A 192 -11.31 2.39 -17.93
C GLU A 192 -11.43 3.93 -17.94
N ILE A 193 -11.97 4.51 -19.01
CA ILE A 193 -12.19 5.97 -19.08
C ILE A 193 -13.17 6.42 -17.98
N ARG A 194 -14.28 5.69 -17.78
CA ARG A 194 -15.23 5.99 -16.69
C ARG A 194 -14.57 5.84 -15.32
N ALA A 195 -13.80 4.77 -15.12
CA ALA A 195 -13.06 4.53 -13.88
C ALA A 195 -12.08 5.67 -13.56
N VAL A 196 -11.29 6.10 -14.55
CA VAL A 196 -10.37 7.24 -14.39
C VAL A 196 -11.12 8.52 -14.03
N ARG A 197 -12.24 8.81 -14.69
CA ARG A 197 -13.04 10.01 -14.39
C ARG A 197 -13.58 10.01 -12.95
N ARG A 198 -13.92 8.85 -12.39
CA ARG A 198 -14.25 8.72 -10.96
C ARG A 198 -13.02 8.94 -10.08
N ALA A 199 -11.91 8.27 -10.40
CA ALA A 199 -10.65 8.39 -9.64
C ALA A 199 -10.16 9.84 -9.54
N LEU A 200 -10.29 10.63 -10.62
CA LEU A 200 -9.92 12.05 -10.64
C LEU A 200 -10.76 12.94 -9.72
N ARG A 201 -11.93 12.48 -9.27
CA ARG A 201 -12.81 13.19 -8.32
C ARG A 201 -12.50 12.89 -6.86
N VAL A 202 -11.69 11.86 -6.58
CA VAL A 202 -11.28 11.53 -5.21
C VAL A 202 -10.24 12.56 -4.75
N GLU A 203 -10.53 13.28 -3.67
CA GLU A 203 -9.65 14.32 -3.14
C GLU A 203 -8.31 13.73 -2.69
N GLU A 204 -8.38 12.62 -1.94
CA GLU A 204 -7.25 11.95 -1.32
C GLU A 204 -6.31 11.22 -2.30
N LEU A 205 -6.72 11.06 -3.58
CA LEU A 205 -5.84 10.53 -4.62
C LEU A 205 -4.71 11.53 -4.91
N PRO A 206 -3.42 11.13 -4.77
CA PRO A 206 -2.30 12.05 -4.93
C PRO A 206 -2.21 12.67 -6.33
N GLU A 207 -1.74 13.92 -6.40
CA GLU A 207 -1.70 14.67 -7.66
C GLU A 207 -0.87 13.98 -8.74
N SER A 208 0.23 13.29 -8.37
CA SER A 208 1.04 12.51 -9.32
C SER A 208 0.23 11.41 -10.02
N TRP A 209 -0.74 10.79 -9.32
CA TRP A 209 -1.65 9.81 -9.91
C TRP A 209 -2.70 10.49 -10.80
N LYS A 210 -3.22 11.64 -10.37
CA LYS A 210 -4.17 12.44 -11.16
C LYS A 210 -3.52 12.89 -12.47
N GLU A 211 -2.30 13.41 -12.43
CA GLU A 211 -1.51 13.79 -13.60
C GLU A 211 -1.26 12.60 -14.54
N TYR A 212 -0.79 11.47 -13.98
CA TYR A 212 -0.62 10.23 -14.73
C TYR A 212 -1.90 9.83 -15.48
N PHE A 213 -3.05 9.89 -14.81
CA PHE A 213 -4.32 9.53 -15.41
C PHE A 213 -4.85 10.54 -16.44
N ARG A 214 -4.66 11.84 -16.23
CA ARG A 214 -4.98 12.85 -17.23
C ARG A 214 -4.17 12.63 -18.51
N GLU A 215 -2.89 12.29 -18.38
CA GLU A 215 -2.03 11.97 -19.53
C GLU A 215 -2.49 10.70 -20.26
N ARG A 216 -2.84 9.65 -19.52
CA ARG A 216 -3.40 8.42 -20.12
C ARG A 216 -4.73 8.69 -20.86
N LEU A 217 -5.58 9.59 -20.37
CA LEU A 217 -6.81 9.99 -21.07
C LEU A 217 -6.54 10.79 -22.35
N ARG A 218 -5.52 11.67 -22.36
CA ARG A 218 -5.09 12.37 -23.60
C ARG A 218 -4.65 11.37 -24.66
N GLN A 219 -3.83 10.38 -24.27
CA GLN A 219 -3.34 9.32 -25.17
C GLN A 219 -4.47 8.44 -25.73
N ALA A 220 -5.58 8.32 -25.00
CA ALA A 220 -6.79 7.63 -25.46
C ALA A 220 -7.70 8.51 -26.36
N GLY A 221 -7.30 9.76 -26.66
CA GLY A 221 -8.09 10.70 -27.47
C GLY A 221 -9.31 11.27 -26.76
N GLN A 222 -9.29 11.33 -25.41
CA GLN A 222 -10.46 11.67 -24.59
C GLN A 222 -10.37 13.03 -23.87
N ILE A 223 -9.31 13.80 -24.12
CA ILE A 223 -9.15 15.17 -23.61
C ILE A 223 -8.65 16.04 -24.75
N ASN A 224 -9.48 16.99 -25.19
CA ASN A 224 -9.06 18.25 -25.79
C ASN A 224 -9.04 19.31 -24.69
#